data_AF-V5I751-F1
#
_entry.id   AF-V5I751-F1
#
_cell.length_a   1.000
_cell.length_b   1.000
_cell.length_c   1.000
_cell.angle_alpha   90.00
_cell.angle_beta   90.00
_cell.angle_gamma   90.00
#
_symmetry.space_group_name_H-M   'P 1'
#
loop_
_entity.id
_entity.type
_entity.pdbx_description
1 polymer ?
#
loop_
_entity_poly.entity_id
_entity_poly.type
_entity_poly.pdbx_seq_one_letter_code
_entity_poly.pdbx_strand_id
1 'polypeptide(L)'
;LCGHIYMDNAKCFIGAINELRQLQVIINNASEHESDVSYFSNNHIIWHFIPPLSPHFGGMWESAVKSFKYHFKRVIGDSKLTFEQFYTISTQIEAVLNSR
;
A
#
# COMPACT_ATOMS: atom_id res chain seq x y z
N LEU A 1 -13.18 3.46 8.37
CA LEU A 1 -12.12 2.76 7.62
C LEU A 1 -12.48 2.74 6.14
N CYS A 2 -11.49 2.83 5.24
CA CYS A 2 -11.69 2.61 3.82
C CYS A 2 -11.91 1.12 3.56
N GLY A 3 -13.14 0.70 3.28
CA GLY A 3 -13.47 -0.70 2.99
C GLY A 3 -13.15 -1.14 1.56
N HIS A 4 -12.65 -0.23 0.71
CA HIS A 4 -12.37 -0.49 -0.69
C HIS A 4 -10.92 -0.16 -1.00
N ILE A 5 -10.19 -1.10 -1.57
CA ILE A 5 -8.80 -0.90 -1.98
C ILE A 5 -8.67 -1.17 -3.46
N TYR A 6 -8.17 -0.18 -4.20
CA TYR A 6 -7.96 -0.26 -5.65
C TYR A 6 -6.48 -0.49 -5.96
N MET A 7 -6.18 -1.43 -6.84
CA MET A 7 -4.82 -1.84 -7.20
C MET A 7 -4.70 -2.12 -8.70
N ASP A 8 -3.46 -2.14 -9.19
CA ASP A 8 -3.17 -2.52 -10.57
C ASP A 8 -3.07 -4.06 -10.66
N ASN A 9 -2.99 -4.56 -11.89
CA ASN A 9 -2.87 -6.00 -12.14
C ASN A 9 -1.45 -6.55 -11.93
N ALA A 10 -0.59 -5.86 -11.18
CA ALA A 10 0.73 -6.38 -10.88
C ALA A 10 0.61 -7.69 -10.09
N LYS A 11 1.42 -8.68 -10.51
CA LYS A 11 1.42 -10.02 -9.90
C LYS A 11 1.76 -9.99 -8.41
N CYS A 12 2.52 -9.00 -7.94
CA CYS A 12 2.82 -8.83 -6.53
C CYS A 12 1.55 -8.56 -5.70
N PHE A 13 0.62 -7.73 -6.18
CA PHE A 13 -0.63 -7.45 -5.50
C PHE A 13 -1.55 -8.67 -5.48
N ILE A 14 -1.61 -9.41 -6.59
CA ILE A 14 -2.37 -10.66 -6.66
C ILE A 14 -1.82 -11.67 -5.63
N GLY A 15 -0.49 -11.82 -5.56
CA GLY A 15 0.16 -12.70 -4.58
C GLY A 15 -0.12 -12.27 -3.14
N ALA A 16 0.08 -10.99 -2.82
CA ALA A 16 -0.17 -10.46 -1.48
C ALA A 16 -1.62 -10.65 -1.03
N ILE A 17 -2.60 -10.42 -1.92
CA ILE A 17 -4.03 -10.65 -1.62
C ILE A 17 -4.30 -12.13 -1.35
N ASN A 18 -3.67 -13.04 -2.09
CA ASN A 18 -3.82 -14.48 -1.85
C ASN A 18 -3.23 -14.89 -0.51
N GLU A 19 -2.06 -14.37 -0.13
CA GLU A 19 -1.45 -14.62 1.19
C GLU A 19 -2.32 -14.08 2.33
N LEU A 20 -2.85 -12.86 2.20
CA LEU A 20 -3.76 -12.27 3.19
C LEU A 20 -5.03 -13.10 3.37
N ARG A 21 -5.61 -13.62 2.28
CA ARG A 21 -6.77 -14.52 2.34
C ARG A 21 -6.44 -15.83 3.06
N GLN A 22 -5.24 -16.39 2.83
CA GLN A 22 -4.81 -17.59 3.55
C GLN A 22 -4.64 -17.33 5.05
N LEU A 23 -4.01 -16.22 5.42
CA LEU A 23 -3.87 -15.82 6.82
C LEU A 23 -5.23 -15.63 7.49
N GLN A 24 -6.19 -15.02 6.79
CA GLN A 24 -7.55 -14.85 7.30
C GLN A 24 -8.24 -16.20 7.56
N VAL A 25 -8.09 -17.18 6.67
CA VAL A 25 -8.61 -18.54 6.88
C VAL A 25 -7.95 -19.20 8.09
N ILE A 26 -6.63 -19.10 8.22
CA ILE A 26 -5.89 -19.67 9.37
C ILE A 26 -6.36 -19.03 10.67
N ILE A 27 -6.46 -17.71 10.72
CA ILE A 27 -6.90 -16.96 11.89
C ILE A 27 -8.32 -17.36 12.29
N ASN A 28 -9.27 -17.37 11.34
CA ASN A 28 -10.66 -17.75 11.61
C ASN A 28 -10.80 -19.21 12.09
N ASN A 29 -9.92 -20.11 11.61
CA ASN A 29 -9.90 -21.51 12.05
C ASN A 29 -9.18 -21.71 13.40
N ALA A 30 -8.28 -20.81 13.77
CA ALA A 30 -7.49 -20.89 15.01
C ALA A 30 -8.16 -20.19 16.20
N SER A 31 -9.14 -19.32 15.97
CA SER A 31 -9.79 -18.52 17.01
C SER A 31 -11.07 -19.17 17.54
N GLU A 32 -10.96 -19.86 18.68
CA GLU A 32 -12.08 -20.03 19.63
C GLU A 32 -12.26 -18.79 20.53
N HIS A 33 -11.32 -17.84 20.52
CA HIS A 33 -11.36 -16.61 21.32
C HIS A 33 -11.73 -15.38 20.48
N GLU A 34 -12.94 -14.86 20.71
CA GLU A 34 -13.68 -13.88 19.89
C GLU A 34 -13.20 -12.42 19.91
N SER A 35 -12.31 -11.99 20.82
CA SER A 35 -12.18 -10.54 21.08
C SER A 35 -11.25 -9.77 20.13
N ASP A 36 -10.04 -10.25 19.84
CA ASP A 36 -9.05 -9.48 19.04
C ASP A 36 -9.03 -9.83 17.54
N VAL A 37 -9.48 -11.03 17.18
CA VAL A 37 -9.54 -11.51 15.79
C VAL A 37 -10.63 -10.82 14.99
N SER A 38 -11.68 -10.35 15.66
CA SER A 38 -12.84 -9.70 15.05
C SER A 38 -12.48 -8.42 14.28
N TYR A 39 -11.40 -7.71 14.62
CA TYR A 39 -11.06 -6.44 13.96
C TYR A 39 -10.57 -6.62 12.53
N PHE A 40 -9.74 -7.64 12.26
CA PHE A 40 -9.31 -7.95 10.89
C PHE A 40 -10.35 -8.77 10.13
N SER A 41 -11.07 -9.66 10.82
CA SER A 41 -12.09 -10.51 10.21
C SER A 41 -13.36 -9.75 9.81
N ASN A 42 -13.78 -8.72 10.56
CA ASN A 42 -15.00 -7.95 10.28
C ASN A 42 -14.78 -6.79 9.29
N ASN A 43 -13.55 -6.34 9.08
CA ASN A 43 -13.24 -5.35 8.05
C ASN A 43 -13.21 -6.04 6.69
N HIS A 44 -14.38 -6.16 6.06
CA HIS A 44 -14.55 -6.71 4.71
C HIS A 44 -13.90 -5.78 3.68
N ILE A 45 -12.57 -5.84 3.58
CA ILE A 45 -11.82 -5.11 2.56
C ILE A 45 -12.20 -5.70 1.19
N ILE A 46 -12.85 -4.88 0.37
CA ILE A 46 -13.17 -5.19 -1.01
C ILE A 46 -12.00 -4.75 -1.86
N TRP A 47 -11.29 -5.73 -2.42
CA TRP A 47 -10.17 -5.51 -3.32
C TRP A 47 -10.68 -5.33 -4.76
N HIS A 48 -10.31 -4.23 -5.38
CA HIS A 48 -10.64 -3.88 -6.76
C HIS A 48 -9.37 -3.87 -7.60
N PHE A 49 -9.37 -4.64 -8.68
CA PHE A 49 -8.34 -4.54 -9.71
C PHE A 49 -8.84 -3.65 -10.84
N ILE A 50 -7.98 -2.76 -11.34
CA ILE A 50 -8.33 -1.97 -12.52
C ILE A 50 -8.53 -2.89 -13.73
N PRO A 51 -9.38 -2.51 -14.71
CA PRO A 51 -9.52 -3.29 -15.92
C PRO A 51 -8.17 -3.47 -16.64
N PRO A 52 -7.90 -4.65 -17.24
CA PRO A 52 -6.68 -4.86 -18.00
C PRO A 52 -6.57 -3.82 -19.12
N LEU A 53 -5.35 -3.35 -19.39
CA LEU A 53 -5.07 -2.35 -20.44
C LEU A 53 -5.81 -1.01 -20.24
N SER A 54 -6.10 -0.62 -19.00
CA SER A 54 -6.74 0.66 -18.68
C SER A 54 -5.76 1.65 -18.01
N PRO A 55 -4.82 2.23 -18.78
CA PRO A 55 -3.76 3.10 -18.25
C PRO A 55 -4.30 4.35 -17.55
N HIS A 56 -5.50 4.82 -17.92
CA HIS A 56 -6.12 5.99 -17.31
C HIS A 56 -6.55 5.78 -15.87
N PHE A 57 -6.90 4.55 -15.47
CA PHE A 57 -7.19 4.25 -14.06
C PHE A 57 -5.94 4.42 -13.18
N GLY A 58 -4.74 4.35 -13.79
CA GLY A 58 -3.38 4.53 -13.27
C GLY A 58 -2.96 5.96 -12.89
N GLY A 59 -3.69 6.99 -13.30
CA GLY A 59 -3.12 8.34 -13.35
C GLY A 59 -2.82 9.00 -11.99
N MET A 60 -3.66 8.78 -10.98
CA MET A 60 -3.57 9.46 -9.67
C MET A 60 -2.35 9.02 -8.83
N TRP A 61 -2.30 7.75 -8.41
CA TRP A 61 -1.12 7.01 -7.98
C TRP A 61 0.14 7.23 -8.82
N GLU A 62 0.09 7.18 -10.16
CA GLU A 62 1.28 7.51 -10.97
C GLU A 62 1.77 8.95 -10.73
N SER A 63 0.84 9.91 -10.64
CA SER A 63 1.15 11.31 -10.35
C SER A 63 1.72 11.51 -8.94
N ALA A 64 1.21 10.77 -7.95
CA ALA A 64 1.73 10.76 -6.59
C ALA A 64 3.16 10.18 -6.56
N VAL A 65 3.40 9.03 -7.19
CA VAL A 65 4.72 8.41 -7.32
C VAL A 65 5.71 9.34 -8.05
N LYS A 66 5.26 10.02 -9.10
CA LYS A 66 6.06 11.01 -9.83
C LYS A 66 6.45 12.18 -8.92
N SER A 67 5.51 12.70 -8.14
CA SER A 67 5.74 13.82 -7.21
C SER A 67 6.72 13.43 -6.10
N PHE A 68 6.56 12.24 -5.52
CA PHE A 68 7.51 11.69 -4.54
C PHE A 68 8.91 11.59 -5.13
N LYS A 69 9.08 10.92 -6.28
CA LYS A 69 10.38 10.76 -6.95
C LYS A 69 11.04 12.10 -7.27
N TYR A 70 10.25 13.10 -7.67
CA TYR A 70 10.73 14.44 -7.95
C TYR A 70 11.36 15.09 -6.70
N HIS A 71 10.63 15.08 -5.57
CA HIS A 71 11.15 15.63 -4.32
C HIS A 71 12.34 14.82 -3.79
N PHE A 72 12.22 13.50 -3.82
CA PHE A 72 13.25 12.58 -3.34
C PHE A 72 14.58 12.83 -4.04
N LYS A 73 14.61 12.82 -5.38
CA LYS A 73 15.83 13.05 -6.16
C LYS A 73 16.50 14.39 -5.87
N ARG A 74 15.71 15.45 -5.62
CA ARG A 74 16.23 16.79 -5.31
C ARG A 74 16.85 16.87 -3.91
N VAL A 75 16.31 16.13 -2.95
CA VAL A 75 16.82 16.11 -1.57
C VAL A 75 18.11 15.27 -1.49
N ILE A 76 18.15 14.11 -2.13
CA ILE A 76 19.28 13.17 -1.97
C ILE A 76 20.49 13.47 -2.85
N GLY A 77 20.27 14.08 -4.04
CA GLY A 77 21.30 14.22 -5.06
C GLY A 77 21.94 12.89 -5.43
N ASP A 78 23.27 12.83 -5.40
CA ASP A 78 24.07 11.63 -5.70
C ASP A 78 24.50 10.85 -4.45
N SER A 79 23.90 11.15 -3.29
CA SER A 79 24.30 10.55 -2.01
C SER A 79 23.82 9.10 -1.87
N LYS A 80 24.68 8.22 -1.32
CA LYS A 80 24.28 6.87 -0.91
C LYS A 80 23.72 6.93 0.52
N LEU A 81 22.51 6.45 0.70
CA LEU A 81 21.81 6.50 1.98
C LEU A 81 21.91 5.16 2.72
N THR A 82 22.00 5.22 4.04
CA THR A 82 21.63 4.08 4.89
C THR A 82 20.11 3.90 4.88
N PHE A 83 19.64 2.77 5.44
CA PHE A 83 18.22 2.51 5.56
C PHE A 83 17.49 3.59 6.39
N GLU A 84 18.09 4.01 7.51
CA GLU A 84 17.52 5.01 8.42
C GLU A 84 17.41 6.38 7.75
N GLN A 85 18.43 6.77 6.97
CA GLN A 85 18.42 8.00 6.21
C GLN A 85 17.35 7.98 5.11
N PHE A 86 17.26 6.86 4.37
CA PHE A 86 16.23 6.67 3.35
C PHE A 86 14.82 6.76 3.94
N TYR A 87 14.58 6.07 5.05
CA TYR A 87 13.29 6.06 5.74
C TYR A 87 12.92 7.47 6.21
N THR A 88 13.84 8.16 6.88
CA THR A 88 13.62 9.51 7.40
C THR A 88 13.24 10.50 6.29
N ILE A 89 14.00 10.51 5.19
CA ILE A 89 13.74 11.41 4.06
C ILE A 89 12.40 11.09 3.39
N SER A 90 12.07 9.80 3.26
CA SER A 90 10.80 9.36 2.68
C SER A 90 9.61 9.86 3.49
N THR A 91 9.64 9.73 4.82
CA THR A 91 8.59 10.22 5.72
C THR A 91 8.47 11.74 5.70
N GLN A 92 9.58 12.48 5.61
CA GLN A 92 9.54 13.94 5.48
C GLN A 92 8.88 14.37 4.18
N ILE A 93 9.20 13.71 3.06
CA ILE A 93 8.58 14.01 1.77
C ILE A 93 7.11 13.65 1.77
N GLU A 94 6.73 12.52 2.35
CA GLU A 94 5.33 12.14 2.56
C GLU A 94 4.56 13.23 3.32
N ALA A 95 5.09 13.71 4.45
CA ALA A 95 4.47 14.78 5.23
C ALA A 95 4.29 16.07 4.41
N VAL A 96 5.25 16.41 3.54
CA VAL A 96 5.16 17.56 2.63
C VAL A 96 4.11 17.34 1.54
N LEU A 97 3.99 16.12 1.00
CA LEU A 97 2.97 15.82 -0.02
C LEU A 97 1.55 15.82 0.57
N ASN A 98 1.38 15.35 1.80
CA ASN A 98 0.10 15.24 2.49
C ASN A 98 -0.38 16.55 3.16
N SER A 99 0.48 17.58 3.25
CA SER A 99 0.15 18.89 3.83
C SER A 99 -0.19 19.96 2.80
N ARG A 100 -0.29 19.59 1.51
CA ARG A 100 -0.68 20.48 0.42
C ARG A 100 -2.18 20.64 0.29
#